data_AF-V8N7F3-F1
#
_entry.id   AF-V8N7F3-F1
#
_cell.length_a   1.000
_cell.length_b   1.000
_cell.length_c   1.000
_cell.angle_alpha   90.00
_cell.angle_beta   90.00
_cell.angle_gamma   90.00
#
_symmetry.space_group_name_H-M   'P 1'
#
loop_
_entity.id
_entity.type
_entity.pdbx_description
1 polymer ?
#
loop_
_entity_poly.entity_id
_entity_poly.type
_entity_poly.pdbx_seq_one_letter_code
_entity_poly.pdbx_strand_id
1 'polypeptide(L)'
;STLDILYNFANCSNLHLIFGLNALLRKDRTQWDKPNSFLHKSGIEISGHQLGQDFVQLRQLLNNYIHYKNAKIYGPDLGRSSRKHSKILLKSYYISGRIATREDFLNPDILDSFKTNAEEVLQIVNSTVPDKSVWLGETSSAFGGGTPNLSNAYIAGFMWLDKLGLSAQLGIDLVMRQVLYGAGNYQLVDANFEPLPDYWLSLLYKKLVGSTVLHVAVTGLNPKKLRRLYIPTYFSKKQIDEYLLLPYGEDNLLSRSVQLNGYLLKMPNDETLPVLQENPLIPGHSLDLPGFSYGFYVIRNAKVLACV
;
A
#
# COMPACT_ATOMS: atom_id res chain seq x y z
N SER A 1 8.29 14.41 25.38
CA SER A 1 7.61 15.22 24.34
C SER A 1 6.80 14.31 23.43
N THR A 2 5.85 14.83 22.64
CA THR A 2 5.08 14.03 21.68
C THR A 2 5.95 13.47 20.55
N LEU A 3 7.01 14.19 20.15
CA LEU A 3 7.99 13.71 19.18
C LEU A 3 8.77 12.51 19.71
N ASP A 4 9.14 12.53 20.99
CA ASP A 4 9.90 11.44 21.61
C ASP A 4 9.07 10.15 21.66
N ILE A 5 7.76 10.25 21.91
CA ILE A 5 6.84 9.10 21.84
C ILE A 5 6.81 8.51 20.43
N LEU A 6 6.65 9.35 19.41
CA LEU A 6 6.59 8.93 18.01
C LEU A 6 7.92 8.32 17.53
N TYR A 7 9.04 8.92 17.94
CA TYR A 7 10.38 8.43 17.64
C TYR A 7 10.69 7.12 18.35
N ASN A 8 10.39 7.01 19.65
CA ASN A 8 10.61 5.79 20.43
C ASN A 8 9.74 4.63 19.91
N PHE A 9 8.48 4.87 19.55
CA PHE A 9 7.64 3.86 18.89
C PHE A 9 8.28 3.37 17.59
N ALA A 10 8.63 4.29 16.68
CA ALA A 10 9.25 3.93 15.41
C ALA A 10 10.58 3.16 15.62
N ASN A 11 11.45 3.64 16.50
CA ASN A 11 12.75 3.01 16.79
C ASN A 11 12.60 1.62 17.42
N CYS A 12 11.75 1.45 18.43
CA CYS A 12 11.51 0.15 19.08
C CYS A 12 10.81 -0.86 18.15
N SER A 13 9.97 -0.40 17.21
CA SER A 13 9.35 -1.24 16.18
C SER A 13 10.23 -1.43 14.92
N ASN A 14 11.48 -0.95 14.92
CA ASN A 14 12.41 -1.00 13.77
C ASN A 14 11.82 -0.39 12.47
N LEU A 15 11.14 0.75 12.61
CA LEU A 15 10.54 1.54 11.54
C LEU A 15 11.33 2.84 11.32
N HIS A 16 11.59 3.19 10.06
CA HIS A 16 12.22 4.47 9.72
C HIS A 16 11.18 5.60 9.69
N LEU A 17 11.19 6.46 10.71
CA LEU A 17 10.26 7.59 10.83
C LEU A 17 10.44 8.61 9.69
N ILE A 18 9.34 8.95 9.03
CA ILE A 18 9.23 10.10 8.12
C ILE A 18 8.26 11.09 8.76
N PHE A 19 8.66 12.35 8.89
CA PHE A 19 7.90 13.36 9.65
C PHE A 19 7.47 14.52 8.73
N GLY A 20 6.16 14.74 8.60
CA GLY A 20 5.60 15.83 7.81
C GLY A 20 5.76 17.19 8.51
N LEU A 21 6.40 18.15 7.84
CA LEU A 21 6.54 19.52 8.34
C LEU A 21 5.36 20.40 7.87
N ASN A 22 4.97 21.38 8.71
CA ASN A 22 3.83 22.24 8.42
C ASN A 22 4.18 23.34 7.39
N ALA A 23 3.93 23.05 6.12
CA ALA A 23 4.10 23.97 5.00
C ALA A 23 3.14 25.19 4.99
N LEU A 24 2.28 25.39 6.01
CA LEU A 24 1.47 26.61 6.15
C LEU A 24 2.09 27.66 7.09
N LEU A 25 3.21 27.37 7.76
CA LEU A 25 3.87 28.33 8.64
C LEU A 25 4.66 29.37 7.81
N ARG A 26 3.97 30.42 7.39
CA ARG A 26 4.56 31.58 6.71
C ARG A 26 4.78 32.72 7.72
N LYS A 27 5.81 33.56 7.52
CA LYS A 27 6.02 34.81 8.27
C LYS A 27 5.87 36.01 7.33
N ASP A 28 5.44 37.14 7.87
CA ASP A 28 5.45 38.39 7.11
C ASP A 28 6.86 38.71 6.59
N ARG A 29 6.91 39.04 5.30
CA ARG A 29 8.11 39.40 4.50
C ARG A 29 9.06 38.25 4.16
N THR A 30 8.68 37.53 3.09
CA THR A 30 9.55 37.05 1.98
C THR A 30 10.36 35.75 2.09
N GLN A 31 9.97 34.78 2.93
CA GLN A 31 10.29 33.36 2.66
C GLN A 31 9.12 32.44 3.02
N TRP A 32 9.15 31.21 2.49
CA TRP A 32 8.09 30.20 2.51
C TRP A 32 6.80 30.58 1.74
N ASP A 33 6.57 29.98 0.56
CA ASP A 33 5.25 29.85 -0.08
C ASP A 33 5.20 28.71 -1.16
N LYS A 34 4.08 28.01 -1.45
CA LYS A 34 3.89 27.39 -2.82
C LYS A 34 3.14 26.06 -3.30
N PRO A 35 2.15 25.29 -2.72
CA PRO A 35 1.42 24.25 -3.54
C PRO A 35 -0.08 23.78 -3.25
N ASN A 36 -0.94 23.89 -4.26
CA ASN A 36 -2.15 23.19 -4.75
C ASN A 36 -3.28 22.60 -3.84
N SER A 37 -3.12 22.26 -2.55
CA SER A 37 -4.18 21.52 -1.79
C SER A 37 -4.91 22.32 -0.69
N PHE A 38 -4.49 23.56 -0.46
CA PHE A 38 -4.81 24.29 0.78
C PHE A 38 -5.98 25.27 0.71
N LEU A 39 -6.45 25.62 -0.48
CA LEU A 39 -7.49 26.64 -0.70
C LEU A 39 -8.78 26.30 0.07
N HIS A 40 -9.21 25.03 0.02
CA HIS A 40 -10.39 24.53 0.75
C HIS A 40 -10.16 24.29 2.26
N LYS A 41 -8.91 24.39 2.75
CA LYS A 41 -8.55 24.12 4.17
C LYS A 41 -8.06 25.34 4.94
N SER A 42 -7.63 26.40 4.25
CA SER A 42 -7.00 27.59 4.86
C SER A 42 -7.26 28.89 4.09
N GLY A 43 -7.93 28.84 2.93
CA GLY A 43 -8.12 30.01 2.06
C GLY A 43 -6.88 30.46 1.28
N ILE A 44 -5.68 29.96 1.61
CA ILE A 44 -4.44 30.32 0.93
C ILE A 44 -4.32 29.49 -0.35
N GLU A 45 -4.20 30.15 -1.51
CA GLU A 45 -3.76 29.48 -2.74
C GLU A 45 -2.23 29.45 -2.81
N ILE A 46 -1.73 28.27 -3.13
CA ILE A 46 -0.34 27.91 -3.00
C ILE A 46 -0.02 27.21 -4.37
N SER A 47 1.06 27.51 -5.11
CA SER A 47 1.29 27.14 -6.54
C SER A 47 2.68 26.53 -6.91
N GLY A 48 2.69 25.30 -7.43
CA GLY A 48 3.80 24.32 -7.34
C GLY A 48 5.26 24.74 -7.63
N HIS A 49 5.54 25.81 -8.40
CA HIS A 49 6.91 26.33 -8.58
C HIS A 49 7.56 26.67 -7.24
N GLN A 50 6.85 27.41 -6.39
CA GLN A 50 7.42 28.09 -5.24
C GLN A 50 7.47 27.12 -4.02
N LEU A 51 6.74 25.97 -4.00
CA LEU A 51 7.09 24.88 -3.07
C LEU A 51 8.40 24.20 -3.49
N GLY A 52 8.71 24.17 -4.80
CA GLY A 52 10.05 23.80 -5.25
C GLY A 52 11.13 24.67 -4.56
N GLN A 53 10.86 25.97 -4.36
CA GLN A 53 11.72 26.88 -3.62
C GLN A 53 11.67 26.63 -2.10
N ASP A 54 10.50 26.33 -1.50
CA ASP A 54 10.38 25.92 -0.09
C ASP A 54 11.21 24.66 0.22
N PHE A 55 11.20 23.67 -0.67
CA PHE A 55 12.00 22.44 -0.55
C PHE A 55 13.50 22.71 -0.65
N VAL A 56 13.91 23.67 -1.49
CA VAL A 56 15.30 24.16 -1.54
C VAL A 56 15.68 24.90 -0.25
N GLN A 57 14.80 25.76 0.29
CA GLN A 57 15.01 26.43 1.58
C GLN A 57 15.12 25.42 2.73
N LEU A 58 14.26 24.39 2.75
CA LEU A 58 14.35 23.28 3.71
C LEU A 58 15.67 22.51 3.59
N ARG A 59 16.13 22.20 2.37
CA ARG A 59 17.44 21.54 2.15
C ARG A 59 18.61 22.41 2.62
N GLN A 60 18.56 23.72 2.40
CA GLN A 60 19.55 24.67 2.90
C GLN A 60 19.56 24.70 4.43
N LEU A 61 18.39 24.78 5.08
CA LEU A 61 18.27 24.76 6.53
C LEU A 61 18.84 23.46 7.13
N LEU A 62 18.45 22.30 6.61
CA LEU A 62 18.90 20.99 7.10
C LEU A 62 20.41 20.75 6.87
N ASN A 63 21.07 21.47 5.95
CA ASN A 63 22.52 21.41 5.77
C ASN A 63 23.31 22.05 6.92
N ASN A 64 22.70 22.99 7.64
CA ASN A 64 23.35 23.72 8.75
C ASN A 64 23.42 22.90 10.05
N TYR A 65 22.68 21.78 10.13
CA TYR A 65 22.67 20.89 11.29
C TYR A 65 23.39 19.58 10.96
N ILE A 66 24.46 19.27 11.70
CA ILE A 66 25.33 18.13 11.42
C ILE A 66 24.58 16.79 11.33
N HIS A 67 23.57 16.58 12.19
CA HIS A 67 22.73 15.37 12.20
C HIS A 67 21.74 15.28 11.02
N TYR A 68 21.38 16.41 10.38
CA TYR A 68 20.37 16.48 9.31
C TYR A 68 20.94 16.79 7.92
N LYS A 69 22.26 17.05 7.81
CA LYS A 69 22.96 17.28 6.54
C LYS A 69 22.72 16.17 5.52
N ASN A 70 22.61 14.92 5.97
CA ASN A 70 22.36 13.74 5.13
C ASN A 70 20.90 13.25 5.15
N ALA A 71 20.01 13.92 5.89
CA ALA A 71 18.60 13.53 6.00
C ALA A 71 17.91 13.60 4.62
N LYS A 72 17.06 12.62 4.32
CA LYS A 72 16.30 12.58 3.06
C LYS A 72 15.11 13.54 3.13
N ILE A 73 14.71 14.07 1.98
CA ILE A 73 13.52 14.92 1.83
C ILE A 73 12.61 14.23 0.80
N TYR A 74 11.34 14.12 1.15
CA TYR A 74 10.27 13.53 0.33
C TYR A 74 9.09 14.51 0.27
N GLY A 75 8.19 14.28 -0.68
CA GLY A 75 7.04 15.16 -0.94
C GLY A 75 7.08 15.75 -2.34
N PRO A 76 5.94 16.26 -2.82
CA PRO A 76 5.12 17.24 -2.11
C PRO A 76 3.69 16.76 -1.75
N ASP A 77 3.50 15.47 -1.50
CA ASP A 77 2.31 14.93 -0.83
C ASP A 77 0.96 15.28 -1.49
N LEU A 78 0.91 15.06 -2.81
CA LEU A 78 -0.19 15.43 -3.68
C LEU A 78 -1.40 14.51 -3.54
N GLY A 79 -2.58 15.11 -3.39
CA GLY A 79 -3.86 14.44 -3.59
C GLY A 79 -4.06 13.92 -5.02
N ARG A 80 -5.09 13.09 -5.21
CA ARG A 80 -5.55 12.63 -6.53
C ARG A 80 -5.67 13.82 -7.50
N SER A 81 -4.94 13.75 -8.61
CA SER A 81 -4.92 14.81 -9.62
C SER A 81 -6.31 15.05 -10.20
N SER A 82 -6.70 16.33 -10.29
CA SER A 82 -7.79 16.76 -11.17
C SER A 82 -7.30 17.61 -12.35
N ARG A 83 -6.04 18.09 -12.33
CA ARG A 83 -5.41 18.91 -13.38
C ARG A 83 -3.89 18.71 -13.47
N LYS A 84 -3.38 18.75 -14.71
CA LYS A 84 -2.12 18.19 -15.26
C LYS A 84 -0.74 18.49 -14.60
N HIS A 85 -0.60 19.20 -13.47
CA HIS A 85 0.72 19.73 -13.07
C HIS A 85 1.07 19.61 -11.56
N SER A 86 1.76 18.53 -11.16
CA SER A 86 2.81 18.51 -10.10
C SER A 86 3.41 17.09 -9.93
N LYS A 87 4.55 16.96 -9.24
CA LYS A 87 5.43 15.75 -9.22
C LYS A 87 5.39 14.99 -7.88
N ILE A 88 5.73 13.69 -7.87
CA ILE A 88 6.25 12.82 -6.77
C ILE A 88 5.86 13.13 -5.30
N LEU A 89 4.66 12.73 -4.90
CA LEU A 89 4.42 11.70 -3.85
C LEU A 89 2.90 11.61 -3.70
N LEU A 90 2.35 10.41 -3.87
CA LEU A 90 0.92 10.27 -4.18
C LEU A 90 0.08 9.86 -2.98
N LYS A 91 -1.05 10.56 -2.83
CA LYS A 91 -2.16 10.18 -1.96
C LYS A 91 -3.26 9.51 -2.79
N SER A 92 -3.37 8.18 -2.67
CA SER A 92 -4.21 7.35 -3.54
C SER A 92 -5.34 6.65 -2.78
N TYR A 93 -6.58 6.90 -3.18
CA TYR A 93 -7.78 6.24 -2.67
C TYR A 93 -8.72 5.97 -3.86
N TYR A 94 -9.33 4.79 -3.89
CA TYR A 94 -10.19 4.38 -5.00
C TYR A 94 -11.50 5.19 -5.01
N ILE A 95 -12.18 5.23 -3.86
CA ILE A 95 -13.56 5.69 -3.70
C ILE A 95 -13.78 6.51 -2.41
N SER A 96 -14.92 7.17 -2.30
CA SER A 96 -15.36 7.93 -1.12
C SER A 96 -15.97 6.99 -0.06
N GLY A 97 -15.43 7.02 1.17
CA GLY A 97 -15.89 6.17 2.27
C GLY A 97 -17.32 6.46 2.78
N ARG A 98 -17.98 7.50 2.25
CA ARG A 98 -19.37 7.86 2.56
C ARG A 98 -20.42 7.21 1.66
N ILE A 99 -20.01 6.69 0.50
CA ILE A 99 -20.95 6.19 -0.54
C ILE A 99 -20.52 4.85 -1.16
N ALA A 100 -19.33 4.33 -0.83
CA ALA A 100 -18.83 3.09 -1.39
C ALA A 100 -19.67 1.88 -0.93
N THR A 101 -20.02 1.03 -1.89
CA THR A 101 -20.78 -0.20 -1.72
C THR A 101 -19.87 -1.42 -1.54
N ARG A 102 -20.44 -2.57 -1.18
CA ARG A 102 -19.74 -3.86 -1.19
C ARG A 102 -19.23 -4.21 -2.59
N GLU A 103 -20.04 -3.88 -3.59
CA GLU A 103 -19.80 -4.16 -5.01
C GLU A 103 -18.61 -3.35 -5.53
N ASP A 104 -18.44 -2.11 -5.07
CA ASP A 104 -17.30 -1.26 -5.44
C ASP A 104 -15.94 -1.84 -4.98
N PHE A 105 -15.90 -2.52 -3.83
CA PHE A 105 -14.69 -3.18 -3.32
C PHE A 105 -14.31 -4.45 -4.13
N LEU A 106 -15.24 -4.95 -4.95
CA LEU A 106 -15.07 -6.14 -5.80
C LEU A 106 -15.06 -5.82 -7.29
N ASN A 107 -15.19 -4.54 -7.66
CA ASN A 107 -15.30 -4.09 -9.04
C ASN A 107 -13.90 -3.93 -9.68
N PRO A 108 -13.52 -4.77 -10.67
CA PRO A 108 -12.19 -4.70 -11.28
C PRO A 108 -11.97 -3.42 -12.08
N ASP A 109 -13.02 -2.74 -12.52
CA ASP A 109 -12.88 -1.46 -13.24
C ASP A 109 -12.56 -0.29 -12.29
N ILE A 110 -12.90 -0.45 -11.00
CA ILE A 110 -12.44 0.46 -9.93
C ILE A 110 -10.99 0.15 -9.56
N LEU A 111 -10.59 -1.14 -9.51
CA LEU A 111 -9.19 -1.54 -9.32
C LEU A 111 -8.28 -0.99 -10.44
N ASP A 112 -8.65 -1.23 -11.70
CA ASP A 112 -7.96 -0.69 -12.89
C ASP A 112 -7.79 0.83 -12.85
N SER A 113 -8.73 1.57 -12.22
CA SER A 113 -8.61 3.03 -12.11
C SER A 113 -7.34 3.46 -11.36
N PHE A 114 -6.79 2.66 -10.43
CA PHE A 114 -5.52 2.98 -9.80
C PHE A 114 -4.37 3.01 -10.82
N LYS A 115 -4.32 2.03 -11.73
CA LYS A 115 -3.28 1.93 -12.76
C LYS A 115 -3.21 3.19 -13.61
N THR A 116 -4.34 3.67 -14.13
CA THR A 116 -4.37 4.90 -14.95
C THR A 116 -3.85 6.12 -14.19
N ASN A 117 -4.27 6.32 -12.93
CA ASN A 117 -3.79 7.43 -12.10
C ASN A 117 -2.28 7.34 -11.82
N ALA A 118 -1.73 6.13 -11.68
CA ALA A 118 -0.30 5.91 -11.46
C ALA A 118 0.52 6.13 -12.75
N GLU A 119 0.06 5.62 -13.88
CA GLU A 119 0.72 5.78 -15.20
C GLU A 119 0.80 7.26 -15.61
N GLU A 120 -0.25 8.07 -15.41
CA GLU A 120 -0.20 9.52 -15.64
C GLU A 120 0.93 10.20 -14.84
N VAL A 121 1.11 9.82 -13.57
CA VAL A 121 2.11 10.43 -12.70
C VAL A 121 3.51 9.94 -13.07
N LEU A 122 3.68 8.67 -13.40
CA LEU A 122 4.96 8.12 -13.88
C LEU A 122 5.39 8.80 -15.19
N GLN A 123 4.45 9.12 -16.10
CA GLN A 123 4.72 9.92 -17.29
C GLN A 123 5.14 11.36 -16.95
N ILE A 124 4.47 12.03 -16.01
CA ILE A 124 4.84 13.38 -15.52
C ILE A 124 6.23 13.38 -14.87
N VAL A 125 6.59 12.31 -14.17
CA VAL A 125 7.91 12.15 -13.55
C VAL A 125 8.98 11.95 -14.61
N ASN A 126 8.83 10.93 -15.46
CA ASN A 126 9.82 10.59 -16.48
C ASN A 126 10.09 11.76 -17.45
N SER A 127 9.05 12.51 -17.82
CA SER A 127 9.18 13.68 -18.70
C SER A 127 9.77 14.94 -18.05
N THR A 128 9.98 14.97 -16.71
CA THR A 128 10.41 16.20 -16.01
C THR A 128 11.49 16.03 -14.93
N VAL A 129 11.76 14.79 -14.50
CA VAL A 129 12.85 14.33 -13.62
C VAL A 129 12.96 12.81 -13.84
N PRO A 130 13.57 12.36 -14.96
CA PRO A 130 13.80 10.92 -15.20
C PRO A 130 14.62 10.28 -14.07
N ASP A 131 14.55 8.95 -14.01
CA ASP A 131 15.26 8.10 -13.04
C ASP A 131 14.92 8.38 -11.56
N LYS A 132 13.82 9.10 -11.28
CA LYS A 132 13.44 9.50 -9.92
C LYS A 132 12.33 8.63 -9.35
N SER A 133 12.67 7.89 -8.29
CA SER A 133 11.76 7.11 -7.43
C SER A 133 10.39 7.74 -7.20
N VAL A 134 9.33 6.96 -7.38
CA VAL A 134 7.93 7.38 -7.16
C VAL A 134 7.30 6.55 -6.04
N TRP A 135 6.74 7.23 -5.03
CA TRP A 135 6.18 6.60 -3.83
C TRP A 135 4.68 6.94 -3.66
N LEU A 136 3.88 5.95 -3.26
CA LEU A 136 2.53 6.18 -2.70
C LEU A 136 2.67 6.46 -1.19
N GLY A 137 2.96 7.70 -0.79
CA GLY A 137 3.19 8.01 0.63
C GLY A 137 1.93 8.19 1.48
N GLU A 138 0.73 8.07 0.91
CA GLU A 138 -0.50 7.84 1.68
C GLU A 138 -1.50 7.04 0.82
N THR A 139 -1.85 5.80 1.17
CA THR A 139 -2.87 5.08 0.40
C THR A 139 -3.72 4.11 1.20
N SER A 140 -4.98 3.96 0.78
CA SER A 140 -5.91 2.99 1.35
C SER A 140 -7.01 2.60 0.36
N SER A 141 -8.05 1.91 0.84
CA SER A 141 -9.27 1.60 0.08
C SER A 141 -10.07 2.87 -0.24
N ALA A 142 -10.67 3.49 0.77
CA ALA A 142 -11.59 4.63 0.62
C ALA A 142 -11.17 5.85 1.46
N PHE A 143 -11.38 7.07 0.92
CA PHE A 143 -11.03 8.31 1.61
C PHE A 143 -12.12 8.77 2.60
N GLY A 144 -11.78 9.73 3.47
CA GLY A 144 -12.71 10.27 4.46
C GLY A 144 -12.83 9.41 5.72
N GLY A 145 -11.80 8.62 6.03
CA GLY A 145 -11.76 7.70 7.16
C GLY A 145 -12.01 6.22 6.80
N GLY A 146 -12.19 5.88 5.52
CA GLY A 146 -12.56 4.53 5.10
C GLY A 146 -14.04 4.22 5.33
N THR A 147 -14.56 3.20 4.63
CA THR A 147 -15.97 2.82 4.69
C THR A 147 -16.23 1.88 5.87
N PRO A 148 -17.21 2.15 6.75
CA PRO A 148 -17.61 1.23 7.82
C PRO A 148 -17.94 -0.17 7.27
N ASN A 149 -17.50 -1.20 7.99
CA ASN A 149 -17.73 -2.63 7.70
C ASN A 149 -17.20 -3.15 6.34
N LEU A 150 -16.50 -2.33 5.56
CA LEU A 150 -15.80 -2.75 4.33
C LEU A 150 -14.28 -2.53 4.45
N SER A 151 -13.84 -1.33 4.83
CA SER A 151 -12.40 -1.00 4.90
C SER A 151 -11.64 -1.70 6.03
N ASN A 152 -12.34 -2.24 7.02
CA ASN A 152 -11.82 -2.93 8.22
C ASN A 152 -12.08 -4.45 8.18
N ALA A 153 -12.61 -4.95 7.06
CA ALA A 153 -13.03 -6.33 6.84
C ALA A 153 -12.19 -7.01 5.75
N TYR A 154 -12.36 -8.32 5.60
CA TYR A 154 -11.68 -9.15 4.59
C TYR A 154 -11.83 -8.58 3.16
N ILE A 155 -12.97 -7.98 2.83
CA ILE A 155 -13.22 -7.36 1.53
C ILE A 155 -12.27 -6.19 1.18
N ALA A 156 -11.59 -5.57 2.16
CA ALA A 156 -10.55 -4.57 1.90
C ALA A 156 -9.30 -5.17 1.19
N GLY A 157 -9.04 -6.47 1.40
CA GLY A 157 -7.82 -7.14 0.95
C GLY A 157 -7.69 -7.24 -0.58
N PHE A 158 -8.80 -7.25 -1.32
CA PHE A 158 -8.77 -7.16 -2.78
C PHE A 158 -8.13 -5.84 -3.24
N MET A 159 -8.65 -4.71 -2.74
CA MET A 159 -8.11 -3.37 -3.01
C MET A 159 -6.69 -3.16 -2.47
N TRP A 160 -6.27 -3.92 -1.45
CA TRP A 160 -4.93 -3.76 -0.88
C TRP A 160 -3.88 -4.60 -1.62
N LEU A 161 -4.15 -5.89 -1.89
CA LEU A 161 -3.22 -6.76 -2.61
C LEU A 161 -3.07 -6.37 -4.08
N ASP A 162 -4.17 -6.00 -4.76
CA ASP A 162 -4.16 -5.45 -6.12
C ASP A 162 -3.23 -4.24 -6.21
N LYS A 163 -3.41 -3.27 -5.30
CA LYS A 163 -2.57 -2.07 -5.25
C LYS A 163 -1.10 -2.38 -5.05
N LEU A 164 -0.76 -3.33 -4.19
CA LEU A 164 0.64 -3.74 -3.97
C LEU A 164 1.22 -4.37 -5.24
N GLY A 165 0.49 -5.27 -5.89
CA GLY A 165 0.89 -5.91 -7.15
C GLY A 165 1.07 -4.92 -8.30
N LEU A 166 0.08 -4.06 -8.54
CA LEU A 166 0.14 -3.02 -9.57
C LEU A 166 1.23 -1.97 -9.28
N SER A 167 1.41 -1.56 -8.02
CA SER A 167 2.49 -0.63 -7.65
C SER A 167 3.87 -1.22 -7.98
N ALA A 168 4.11 -2.48 -7.63
CA ALA A 168 5.34 -3.18 -7.95
C ALA A 168 5.55 -3.29 -9.47
N GLN A 169 4.53 -3.70 -10.23
CA GLN A 169 4.61 -3.82 -11.70
C GLN A 169 4.85 -2.48 -12.41
N LEU A 170 4.39 -1.37 -11.85
CA LEU A 170 4.54 -0.02 -12.41
C LEU A 170 5.86 0.68 -11.98
N GLY A 171 6.70 0.05 -11.16
CA GLY A 171 7.95 0.66 -10.68
C GLY A 171 7.76 1.71 -9.59
N ILE A 172 6.72 1.56 -8.75
CA ILE A 172 6.55 2.37 -7.53
C ILE A 172 7.34 1.71 -6.40
N ASP A 173 8.46 2.33 -6.01
CA ASP A 173 9.43 1.77 -5.05
C ASP A 173 8.87 1.57 -3.64
N LEU A 174 7.83 2.32 -3.24
CA LEU A 174 7.34 2.33 -1.86
C LEU A 174 5.85 2.67 -1.78
N VAL A 175 5.13 1.92 -0.93
CA VAL A 175 3.70 2.12 -0.63
C VAL A 175 3.49 2.25 0.88
N MET A 176 2.96 3.39 1.34
CA MET A 176 2.62 3.67 2.74
C MET A 176 1.11 3.51 2.96
N ARG A 177 0.73 2.50 3.74
CA ARG A 177 -0.67 2.23 4.11
C ARG A 177 -1.18 3.26 5.12
N GLN A 178 -2.23 3.98 4.75
CA GLN A 178 -3.11 4.68 5.69
C GLN A 178 -4.13 3.67 6.25
N VAL A 179 -4.07 3.28 7.52
CA VAL A 179 -3.08 3.63 8.56
C VAL A 179 -2.68 2.36 9.35
N LEU A 180 -1.54 2.37 10.04
CA LEU A 180 -1.19 1.26 10.95
C LEU A 180 -2.22 1.13 12.09
N TYR A 181 -2.40 2.22 12.84
CA TYR A 181 -3.33 2.36 13.96
C TYR A 181 -3.87 3.80 13.99
N GLY A 182 -5.11 3.99 14.43
CA GLY A 182 -5.72 5.32 14.59
C GLY A 182 -7.19 5.38 14.17
N ALA A 183 -7.72 6.60 14.07
CA ALA A 183 -9.13 6.84 13.78
C ALA A 183 -9.50 6.51 12.33
N GLY A 184 -10.61 5.78 12.16
CA GLY A 184 -11.19 5.42 10.87
C GLY A 184 -11.74 4.00 10.86
N ASN A 185 -11.91 3.49 9.65
CA ASN A 185 -12.29 2.11 9.31
C ASN A 185 -11.23 1.44 8.42
N TYR A 186 -10.08 2.06 8.16
CA TYR A 186 -9.05 1.56 7.22
C TYR A 186 -7.73 1.14 7.86
N GLN A 187 -7.70 1.12 9.20
CA GLN A 187 -6.54 0.79 10.02
C GLN A 187 -6.17 -0.70 9.88
N LEU A 188 -4.89 -1.02 10.04
CA LEU A 188 -4.41 -2.40 10.08
C LEU A 188 -4.67 -3.03 11.46
N VAL A 189 -4.57 -2.24 12.52
CA VAL A 189 -4.77 -2.65 13.92
C VAL A 189 -5.87 -1.78 14.54
N ASP A 190 -6.84 -2.40 15.20
CA ASP A 190 -8.03 -1.72 15.74
C ASP A 190 -7.79 -1.06 17.12
N ALA A 191 -8.82 -0.40 17.67
CA ALA A 191 -8.75 0.34 18.93
C ALA A 191 -8.49 -0.52 20.18
N ASN A 192 -8.65 -1.85 20.09
CA ASN A 192 -8.31 -2.81 21.14
C ASN A 192 -6.93 -3.46 20.90
N PHE A 193 -6.17 -2.96 19.93
CA PHE A 193 -4.93 -3.53 19.41
C PHE A 193 -5.06 -4.88 18.68
N GLU A 194 -6.28 -5.31 18.33
CA GLU A 194 -6.52 -6.54 17.57
C GLU A 194 -6.17 -6.34 16.06
N PRO A 195 -5.34 -7.20 15.43
CA PRO A 195 -4.96 -7.05 14.04
C PRO A 195 -6.06 -7.52 13.05
N LEU A 196 -6.39 -6.68 12.08
CA LEU A 196 -7.46 -6.88 11.09
C LEU A 196 -6.96 -7.64 9.84
N PRO A 197 -7.85 -8.09 8.93
CA PRO A 197 -7.46 -8.96 7.81
C PRO A 197 -6.36 -8.38 6.91
N ASP A 198 -6.34 -7.06 6.72
CA ASP A 198 -5.29 -6.36 5.98
C ASP A 198 -3.92 -6.35 6.70
N TYR A 199 -3.86 -6.46 8.04
CA TYR A 199 -2.60 -6.64 8.76
C TYR A 199 -2.00 -8.00 8.42
N TRP A 200 -2.80 -9.06 8.51
CA TRP A 200 -2.37 -10.43 8.21
C TRP A 200 -1.94 -10.60 6.75
N LEU A 201 -2.69 -9.99 5.82
CA LEU A 201 -2.33 -9.88 4.41
C LEU A 201 -0.98 -9.13 4.22
N SER A 202 -0.78 -8.01 4.92
CA SER A 202 0.47 -7.24 4.88
C SER A 202 1.65 -8.01 5.46
N LEU A 203 1.43 -8.79 6.52
CA LEU A 203 2.44 -9.61 7.17
C LEU A 203 2.89 -10.77 6.25
N LEU A 204 1.94 -11.48 5.63
CA LEU A 204 2.24 -12.51 4.64
C LEU A 204 2.97 -11.93 3.43
N TYR A 205 2.50 -10.80 2.87
CA TYR A 205 3.20 -10.10 1.79
C TYR A 205 4.65 -9.78 2.19
N LYS A 206 4.86 -9.24 3.40
CA LYS A 206 6.19 -8.89 3.93
C LYS A 206 7.10 -10.10 4.18
N LYS A 207 6.55 -11.30 4.37
CA LYS A 207 7.31 -12.55 4.58
C LYS A 207 7.59 -13.31 3.28
N LEU A 208 6.73 -13.20 2.27
CA LEU A 208 6.74 -14.06 1.08
C LEU A 208 7.14 -13.34 -0.21
N VAL A 209 6.95 -12.02 -0.32
CA VAL A 209 7.20 -11.26 -1.56
C VAL A 209 8.55 -10.54 -1.51
N GLY A 210 9.45 -10.92 -2.42
CA GLY A 210 10.77 -10.30 -2.58
C GLY A 210 10.75 -8.97 -3.34
N SER A 211 11.90 -8.31 -3.42
CA SER A 211 12.06 -7.01 -4.11
C SER A 211 12.19 -7.10 -5.64
N THR A 212 12.60 -8.26 -6.19
CA THR A 212 12.66 -8.45 -7.64
C THR A 212 11.25 -8.67 -8.20
N VAL A 213 10.72 -7.67 -8.89
CA VAL A 213 9.42 -7.76 -9.56
C VAL A 213 9.55 -8.56 -10.85
N LEU A 214 8.70 -9.57 -11.03
CA LEU A 214 8.60 -10.37 -12.25
C LEU A 214 7.21 -10.18 -12.90
N HIS A 215 7.16 -10.31 -14.22
CA HIS A 215 5.91 -10.22 -14.98
C HIS A 215 5.21 -11.60 -15.06
N VAL A 216 3.91 -11.62 -14.79
CA VAL A 216 3.04 -12.81 -14.93
C VAL A 216 1.86 -12.45 -15.80
N ALA A 217 1.61 -13.23 -16.85
CA ALA A 217 0.46 -13.08 -17.74
C ALA A 217 -0.49 -14.27 -17.60
N VAL A 218 -1.81 -14.01 -17.54
CA VAL A 218 -2.83 -15.06 -17.58
C VAL A 218 -3.38 -15.18 -19.00
N THR A 219 -3.21 -16.34 -19.62
CA THR A 219 -3.81 -16.69 -20.91
C THR A 219 -5.17 -17.35 -20.70
N GLY A 220 -6.26 -16.73 -21.16
CA GLY A 220 -7.61 -17.31 -21.07
C GLY A 220 -8.72 -16.37 -21.55
N LEU A 221 -9.94 -16.91 -21.67
CA LEU A 221 -11.10 -16.19 -22.22
C LEU A 221 -11.62 -15.05 -21.32
N ASN A 222 -11.28 -15.04 -20.03
CA ASN A 222 -11.65 -13.95 -19.11
C ASN A 222 -10.57 -13.78 -18.01
N PRO A 223 -9.51 -12.99 -18.26
CA PRO A 223 -8.44 -12.78 -17.29
C PRO A 223 -8.90 -12.00 -16.04
N LYS A 224 -10.02 -11.26 -16.10
CA LYS A 224 -10.63 -10.59 -14.94
C LYS A 224 -11.37 -11.54 -13.97
N LYS A 225 -11.52 -12.83 -14.30
CA LYS A 225 -12.21 -13.83 -13.46
C LYS A 225 -11.41 -15.12 -13.36
N LEU A 226 -10.37 -15.09 -12.53
CA LEU A 226 -9.55 -16.25 -12.20
C LEU A 226 -10.33 -17.25 -11.32
N ARG A 227 -10.08 -18.55 -11.54
CA ARG A 227 -10.66 -19.65 -10.75
C ARG A 227 -9.72 -20.85 -10.66
N ARG A 228 -9.11 -21.21 -11.79
CA ARG A 228 -8.11 -22.28 -11.89
C ARG A 228 -6.91 -21.78 -12.68
N LEU A 229 -5.72 -21.90 -12.11
CA LEU A 229 -4.46 -21.50 -12.76
C LEU A 229 -3.64 -22.74 -13.09
N TYR A 230 -3.26 -22.86 -14.37
CA TYR A 230 -2.34 -23.87 -14.84
C TYR A 230 -0.93 -23.28 -14.89
N ILE A 231 0.00 -23.92 -14.19
CA ILE A 231 1.37 -23.44 -14.05
C ILE A 231 2.19 -23.87 -15.28
N PRO A 232 3.07 -23.01 -15.84
CA PRO A 232 3.96 -23.38 -16.93
C PRO A 232 4.73 -24.68 -16.68
N THR A 233 4.91 -25.49 -17.72
CA THR A 233 5.51 -26.84 -17.65
C THR A 233 6.90 -26.89 -17.04
N TYR A 234 7.66 -25.79 -17.09
CA TYR A 234 8.96 -25.63 -16.42
C TYR A 234 8.87 -25.71 -14.88
N PHE A 235 7.76 -25.25 -14.30
CA PHE A 235 7.51 -25.27 -12.85
C PHE A 235 6.54 -26.35 -12.40
N SER A 236 5.83 -27.04 -13.31
CA SER A 236 4.75 -27.98 -12.92
C SER A 236 5.22 -29.13 -12.02
N LYS A 237 6.49 -29.57 -12.11
CA LYS A 237 7.08 -30.61 -11.24
C LYS A 237 7.74 -30.09 -9.96
N LYS A 238 7.57 -28.81 -9.60
CA LYS A 238 8.12 -28.22 -8.37
C LYS A 238 7.18 -28.46 -7.19
N GLN A 239 7.73 -28.49 -5.98
CA GLN A 239 6.91 -28.33 -4.77
C GLN A 239 6.39 -26.90 -4.70
N ILE A 240 5.13 -26.73 -4.32
CA ILE A 240 4.50 -25.43 -4.17
C ILE A 240 3.86 -25.37 -2.78
N ASP A 241 4.14 -24.27 -2.08
CA ASP A 241 3.61 -24.01 -0.74
C ASP A 241 2.53 -22.92 -0.89
N GLU A 242 1.28 -23.26 -0.56
CA GLU A 242 0.13 -22.34 -0.61
C GLU A 242 -0.05 -21.59 0.72
N TYR A 243 -0.42 -20.31 0.61
CA TYR A 243 -0.80 -19.43 1.71
C TYR A 243 -2.11 -18.72 1.35
N LEU A 244 -3.21 -19.48 1.36
CA LEU A 244 -4.54 -19.00 0.98
C LEU A 244 -5.23 -18.33 2.17
N LEU A 245 -5.67 -17.08 1.99
CA LEU A 245 -6.48 -16.37 2.97
C LEU A 245 -7.96 -16.46 2.61
N LEU A 246 -8.79 -16.81 3.58
CA LEU A 246 -10.26 -16.82 3.50
C LEU A 246 -10.85 -16.10 4.72
N PRO A 247 -12.06 -15.52 4.63
CA PRO A 247 -12.72 -14.97 5.79
C PRO A 247 -13.02 -16.07 6.83
N TYR A 248 -13.08 -15.69 8.10
CA TYR A 248 -13.44 -16.59 9.20
C TYR A 248 -14.71 -16.09 9.91
N GLY A 249 -15.64 -16.98 10.24
CA GLY A 249 -16.94 -16.63 10.83
C GLY A 249 -18.03 -16.35 9.79
N GLU A 250 -19.23 -16.03 10.28
CA GLU A 250 -20.47 -16.01 9.48
C GLU A 250 -20.60 -14.80 8.55
N ASP A 251 -19.97 -13.67 8.89
CA ASP A 251 -19.97 -12.42 8.11
C ASP A 251 -19.35 -12.53 6.70
N ASN A 252 -18.69 -13.66 6.40
CA ASN A 252 -18.08 -13.95 5.09
C ASN A 252 -17.13 -12.79 4.70
N LEU A 253 -17.22 -12.22 3.50
CA LEU A 253 -16.35 -11.11 3.06
C LEU A 253 -16.37 -9.87 3.99
N LEU A 254 -17.42 -9.69 4.79
CA LEU A 254 -17.54 -8.59 5.75
C LEU A 254 -16.89 -8.91 7.11
N SER A 255 -16.36 -10.12 7.29
CA SER A 255 -15.68 -10.51 8.52
C SER A 255 -14.42 -9.69 8.79
N ARG A 256 -14.23 -9.36 10.08
CA ARG A 256 -13.02 -8.73 10.62
C ARG A 256 -11.96 -9.77 11.04
N SER A 257 -12.23 -11.06 10.82
CA SER A 257 -11.34 -12.18 11.10
C SER A 257 -10.99 -12.95 9.82
N VAL A 258 -9.75 -13.45 9.74
CA VAL A 258 -9.23 -14.15 8.57
C VAL A 258 -8.54 -15.45 9.00
N GLN A 259 -8.66 -16.47 8.15
CA GLN A 259 -7.98 -17.75 8.31
C GLN A 259 -6.96 -17.95 7.18
N LEU A 260 -5.81 -18.53 7.52
CA LEU A 260 -4.76 -18.96 6.61
C LEU A 260 -4.85 -20.49 6.50
N ASN A 261 -5.07 -21.01 5.30
CA ASN A 261 -5.09 -22.46 5.03
C ASN A 261 -6.04 -23.27 5.97
N GLY A 262 -7.13 -22.65 6.43
CA GLY A 262 -8.10 -23.24 7.38
C GLY A 262 -7.87 -22.92 8.86
N TYR A 263 -6.78 -22.22 9.23
CA TYR A 263 -6.45 -21.86 10.61
C TYR A 263 -6.67 -20.37 10.86
N LEU A 264 -7.46 -20.02 11.87
CA LEU A 264 -7.71 -18.62 12.28
C LEU A 264 -6.39 -17.92 12.65
N LEU A 265 -6.10 -16.79 12.00
CA LEU A 265 -4.97 -15.94 12.39
C LEU A 265 -5.37 -15.02 13.54
N LYS A 266 -4.76 -15.25 14.70
CA LYS A 266 -4.79 -14.36 15.87
C LYS A 266 -3.42 -14.37 16.56
N MET A 267 -3.06 -13.28 17.24
CA MET A 267 -1.91 -13.26 18.15
C MET A 267 -2.18 -14.18 19.37
N PRO A 268 -1.27 -15.13 19.71
CA PRO A 268 -1.42 -15.97 20.90
C PRO A 268 -1.30 -15.19 22.22
N ASN A 269 -0.56 -14.09 22.20
CA ASN A 269 -0.39 -13.11 23.27
C ASN A 269 0.20 -11.82 22.67
N ASP A 270 0.23 -10.75 23.46
CA ASP A 270 0.65 -9.39 23.08
C ASP A 270 2.09 -9.30 22.52
N GLU A 271 2.95 -10.28 22.82
CA GLU A 271 4.37 -10.27 22.44
C GLU A 271 4.70 -11.14 21.20
N THR A 272 3.78 -12.01 20.76
CA THR A 272 4.07 -13.03 19.74
C THR A 272 3.12 -13.01 18.55
N LEU A 273 3.69 -13.20 17.35
CA LEU A 273 2.94 -13.45 16.12
C LEU A 273 2.70 -14.96 15.96
N PRO A 274 1.55 -15.39 15.41
CA PRO A 274 1.29 -16.80 15.10
C PRO A 274 2.24 -17.33 14.01
N VAL A 275 2.40 -18.65 13.98
CA VAL A 275 3.09 -19.33 12.89
C VAL A 275 2.24 -19.24 11.62
N LEU A 276 2.84 -18.72 10.54
CA LEU A 276 2.20 -18.63 9.24
C LEU A 276 2.45 -19.94 8.47
N GLN A 277 1.61 -20.94 8.73
CA GLN A 277 1.76 -22.30 8.21
C GLN A 277 1.37 -22.42 6.73
N GLU A 278 2.24 -23.03 5.91
CA GLU A 278 1.94 -23.39 4.52
C GLU A 278 0.98 -24.58 4.37
N ASN A 279 0.36 -24.66 3.20
CA ASN A 279 -0.30 -25.87 2.68
C ASN A 279 0.53 -26.42 1.49
N PRO A 280 1.35 -27.48 1.66
CA PRO A 280 2.15 -28.05 0.58
C PRO A 280 1.27 -28.77 -0.46
N LEU A 281 1.17 -28.19 -1.66
CA LEU A 281 0.35 -28.72 -2.74
C LEU A 281 1.01 -29.90 -3.46
N ILE A 282 0.21 -30.79 -4.03
CA ILE A 282 0.68 -31.92 -4.84
C ILE A 282 1.21 -31.39 -6.18
N PRO A 283 2.49 -31.63 -6.56
CA PRO A 283 3.03 -31.21 -7.86
C PRO A 283 2.20 -31.70 -9.05
N GLY A 284 2.28 -30.96 -10.16
CA GLY A 284 1.57 -31.26 -11.41
C GLY A 284 0.10 -30.83 -11.44
N HIS A 285 -0.49 -30.49 -10.29
CA HIS A 285 -1.89 -30.05 -10.21
C HIS A 285 -2.04 -28.55 -10.53
N SER A 286 -3.26 -28.16 -10.92
CA SER A 286 -3.63 -26.75 -11.08
C SER A 286 -3.90 -26.10 -9.72
N LEU A 287 -3.60 -24.81 -9.58
CA LEU A 287 -4.01 -24.03 -8.40
C LEU A 287 -5.49 -23.70 -8.54
N ASP A 288 -6.32 -24.14 -7.60
CA ASP A 288 -7.74 -23.79 -7.54
C ASP A 288 -7.94 -22.66 -6.52
N LEU A 289 -8.40 -21.52 -7.01
CA LEU A 289 -8.73 -20.33 -6.21
C LEU A 289 -10.24 -20.30 -5.93
N PRO A 290 -10.67 -20.39 -4.66
CA PRO A 290 -12.07 -20.18 -4.29
C PRO A 290 -12.59 -18.82 -4.75
N GLY A 291 -13.90 -18.74 -5.03
CA GLY A 291 -14.54 -17.48 -5.41
C GLY A 291 -14.42 -16.44 -4.29
N PHE A 292 -13.95 -15.24 -4.64
CA PHE A 292 -13.63 -14.17 -3.68
C PHE A 292 -12.59 -14.59 -2.62
N SER A 293 -11.49 -15.20 -3.07
CA SER A 293 -10.30 -15.47 -2.27
C SER A 293 -9.08 -14.71 -2.77
N TYR A 294 -8.04 -14.62 -1.93
CA TYR A 294 -6.71 -14.15 -2.29
C TYR A 294 -5.64 -14.83 -1.42
N GLY A 295 -4.39 -14.87 -1.88
CA GLY A 295 -3.32 -15.59 -1.18
C GLY A 295 -2.00 -15.57 -1.97
N PHE A 296 -1.04 -16.36 -1.50
CA PHE A 296 0.30 -16.46 -2.08
C PHE A 296 0.66 -17.92 -2.39
N TYR A 297 1.53 -18.11 -3.38
CA TYR A 297 2.04 -19.43 -3.79
C TYR A 297 3.56 -19.36 -3.96
N VAL A 298 4.30 -20.16 -3.17
CA VAL A 298 5.77 -20.19 -3.22
C VAL A 298 6.23 -21.43 -3.99
N ILE A 299 6.82 -21.21 -5.17
CA ILE A 299 7.40 -22.30 -5.99
C ILE A 299 8.79 -22.64 -5.46
N ARG A 300 8.92 -23.72 -4.69
CA ARG A 300 10.20 -24.14 -4.09
C ARG A 300 11.19 -24.59 -5.17
N ASN A 301 12.47 -24.31 -4.96
CA ASN A 301 13.56 -24.73 -5.86
C ASN A 301 13.31 -24.30 -7.33
N ALA A 302 12.73 -23.11 -7.53
CA ALA A 302 12.36 -22.60 -8.85
C ALA A 302 13.58 -22.39 -9.78
N LYS A 303 14.73 -21.99 -9.22
CA LYS A 303 16.01 -21.70 -9.94
C LYS A 303 15.88 -20.61 -11.02
N VAL A 304 15.13 -19.55 -10.74
CA VAL A 304 15.01 -18.37 -11.61
C VAL A 304 16.26 -17.50 -11.46
N LEU A 305 17.02 -17.32 -12.54
CA LEU A 305 18.32 -16.59 -12.52
C LEU A 305 18.22 -15.12 -12.07
N ALA A 306 17.07 -14.46 -12.25
CA ALA A 306 16.84 -13.10 -11.77
C ALA A 306 16.58 -12.98 -10.25
N CYS A 307 16.58 -14.12 -9.53
CA CYS A 307 16.27 -14.22 -8.11
C CYS A 307 17.39 -14.92 -7.31
N VAL A 308 18.63 -14.81 -7.79
CA VAL A 308 19.87 -15.39 -7.24
C VAL A 308 20.93 -14.30 -7.13
#